data_AF-A0A8H7SHV2-F1
#
_entry.id   AF-A0A8H7SHV2-F1
#
_cell.length_a   1.000
_cell.length_b   1.000
_cell.length_c   1.000
_cell.angle_alpha   90.00
_cell.angle_beta   90.00
_cell.angle_gamma   90.00
#
_symmetry.space_group_name_H-M   'P 1'
#
loop_
_entity.id
_entity.type
_entity.pdbx_description
1 polymer ?
#
loop_
_entity_poly.entity_id
_entity_poly.type
_entity_poly.pdbx_seq_one_letter_code
_entity_poly.pdbx_strand_id
1 'polypeptide(L)'
;MHVSRDYTMCLLFGFEFNPENVIKAREKLASYGDLEVCFETSEKKTPILVPINRIHYDPFTYKRYLQAAPRISEVENSIQLCSDSQIAQFVNAIFGVDMEAYTDYEKQRICAEDVFGIVKLYTNKFESESDFTQWCKRKVNYTQVPFSRKRNESGNTPRMRELYVLKSELLTFSFCYRKRCEEHCYKIALFSKTHGKPEKRLCISWICAKVS
;
A
#
# COMPACT_ATOMS: atom_id res chain seq x y z
N MET A 1 -10.08 -1.75 -24.82
CA MET A 1 -11.12 -2.39 -23.99
C MET A 1 -10.42 -3.26 -22.96
N HIS A 2 -10.49 -2.88 -21.68
CA HIS A 2 -9.95 -3.71 -20.59
C HIS A 2 -11.04 -4.67 -20.14
N VAL A 3 -10.84 -5.97 -20.37
CA VAL A 3 -11.76 -7.02 -19.92
C VAL A 3 -11.36 -7.43 -18.51
N SER A 4 -12.30 -7.43 -17.57
CA SER A 4 -12.02 -7.79 -16.17
C SER A 4 -11.87 -9.31 -16.02
N ARG A 5 -10.99 -9.76 -15.12
CA ARG A 5 -10.81 -11.19 -14.80
C ARG A 5 -12.14 -11.85 -14.42
N ASP A 6 -12.98 -11.17 -13.65
CA ASP A 6 -14.27 -11.70 -13.19
C ASP A 6 -15.27 -11.91 -14.33
N TYR A 7 -15.37 -10.95 -15.26
CA TYR A 7 -16.19 -11.11 -16.45
C TYR A 7 -15.71 -12.29 -17.29
N THR A 8 -14.40 -12.38 -17.46
CA THR A 8 -13.78 -13.46 -18.22
C THR A 8 -14.01 -14.84 -17.60
N MET A 9 -13.93 -14.98 -16.28
CA MET A 9 -14.24 -16.24 -15.59
C MET A 9 -15.69 -16.67 -15.85
N CYS A 10 -16.64 -15.73 -15.82
CA CYS A 10 -18.03 -16.02 -16.15
C CYS A 10 -18.19 -16.47 -17.61
N LEU A 11 -17.54 -15.77 -18.55
CA LEU A 11 -17.56 -16.12 -19.97
C LEU A 11 -17.00 -17.53 -20.22
N LEU A 12 -15.88 -17.85 -19.58
CA LEU A 12 -15.22 -19.15 -19.69
C LEU A 12 -16.12 -20.31 -19.23
N PHE A 13 -16.89 -20.12 -18.15
CA PHE A 13 -17.80 -21.13 -17.62
C PHE A 13 -19.22 -21.06 -18.18
N GLY A 14 -19.50 -20.14 -19.10
CA GLY A 14 -20.83 -19.96 -19.70
C GLY A 14 -21.86 -19.37 -18.74
N PHE A 15 -21.44 -18.58 -17.75
CA PHE A 15 -22.33 -17.89 -16.82
C PHE A 15 -22.63 -16.46 -17.26
N GLU A 16 -23.84 -15.99 -16.96
CA GLU A 16 -24.17 -14.57 -17.05
C GLU A 16 -23.38 -13.76 -16.01
N PHE A 17 -22.95 -12.55 -16.38
CA PHE A 17 -22.15 -11.70 -15.50
C PHE A 17 -23.00 -11.04 -14.42
N ASN A 18 -23.08 -11.68 -13.26
CA ASN A 18 -23.71 -11.19 -12.03
C ASN A 18 -22.83 -11.58 -10.81
N PRO A 19 -22.96 -10.91 -9.65
CA PRO A 19 -22.06 -11.12 -8.52
C PRO A 19 -22.11 -12.54 -7.94
N GLU A 20 -23.28 -13.18 -7.95
CA GLU A 20 -23.45 -14.56 -7.48
C GLU A 20 -22.71 -15.57 -8.37
N ASN A 21 -22.79 -15.38 -9.69
CA ASN A 21 -22.11 -16.23 -10.66
C ASN A 21 -20.60 -16.00 -10.65
N VAL A 22 -20.12 -14.79 -10.33
CA VAL A 22 -18.69 -14.53 -10.13
C VAL A 22 -18.16 -15.38 -8.96
N ILE A 23 -18.90 -15.48 -7.86
CA ILE A 23 -18.53 -16.33 -6.72
C ILE A 23 -18.48 -17.80 -7.16
N LYS A 24 -19.54 -18.31 -7.81
CA LYS A 24 -19.58 -19.67 -8.35
C LYS A 24 -18.44 -19.96 -9.34
N ALA A 25 -18.11 -19.00 -10.21
CA ALA A 25 -17.02 -19.12 -11.17
C ALA A 25 -15.66 -19.20 -10.46
N ARG A 26 -15.45 -18.42 -9.40
CA ARG A 26 -14.22 -18.45 -8.59
C ARG A 26 -14.09 -19.78 -7.83
N GLU A 27 -15.16 -20.25 -7.20
CA GLU A 27 -15.19 -21.56 -6.53
C GLU A 27 -14.91 -22.70 -7.52
N LYS A 28 -15.53 -22.64 -8.69
CA LYS A 28 -15.30 -23.62 -9.77
C LYS A 28 -13.88 -23.56 -10.32
N LEU A 29 -13.27 -22.37 -10.42
CA LEU A 29 -11.86 -22.25 -10.80
C LEU A 29 -10.96 -22.88 -9.74
N ALA A 30 -11.21 -22.60 -8.45
CA ALA A 30 -10.46 -23.13 -7.33
C ALA A 30 -10.51 -24.66 -7.25
N SER A 31 -11.64 -25.28 -7.65
CA SER A 31 -11.77 -26.74 -7.65
C SER A 31 -10.91 -27.46 -8.70
N TYR A 32 -10.43 -26.75 -9.74
CA TYR A 32 -9.49 -27.32 -10.71
C TYR A 32 -8.02 -27.31 -10.22
N GLY A 33 -7.72 -26.71 -9.06
CA GLY A 33 -6.37 -26.64 -8.50
C GLY A 33 -5.50 -25.56 -9.15
N ASP A 34 -4.30 -25.92 -9.60
CA ASP A 34 -3.26 -24.99 -10.08
C ASP A 34 -3.52 -24.44 -11.50
N LEU A 35 -4.77 -24.17 -11.86
CA LEU A 35 -5.16 -23.52 -13.11
C LEU A 35 -5.48 -22.04 -12.87
N GLU A 36 -5.11 -21.20 -13.85
CA GLU A 36 -5.42 -19.78 -13.84
C GLU A 36 -6.04 -19.36 -15.18
N VAL A 37 -6.92 -18.36 -15.13
CA VAL A 37 -7.54 -17.81 -16.34
C VAL A 37 -6.62 -16.76 -16.96
N CYS A 38 -6.21 -16.99 -18.20
CA CYS A 38 -5.39 -16.08 -18.97
C CYS A 38 -5.88 -15.96 -20.42
N PHE A 39 -5.18 -15.13 -21.20
CA PHE A 39 -5.38 -15.02 -22.65
C PHE A 39 -4.04 -15.18 -23.37
N GLU A 40 -4.11 -15.66 -24.60
CA GLU A 40 -2.94 -15.72 -25.47
C GLU A 40 -2.68 -14.35 -26.11
N THR A 41 -1.41 -13.99 -26.29
CA THR A 41 -1.05 -12.70 -26.89
C THR A 41 -1.60 -12.53 -28.33
N SER A 42 -1.72 -13.63 -29.08
CA SER A 42 -2.29 -13.73 -30.42
C SER A 42 -3.80 -13.49 -30.43
N GLU A 43 -4.52 -14.16 -29.52
CA GLU A 43 -5.99 -14.14 -29.42
C GLU A 43 -6.47 -13.51 -28.10
N LYS A 44 -6.50 -12.19 -28.03
CA LYS A 44 -6.89 -11.44 -26.81
C LYS A 44 -8.35 -11.63 -26.36
N LYS A 45 -9.18 -12.31 -27.14
CA LYS A 45 -10.64 -12.38 -26.92
C LYS A 45 -11.09 -13.65 -26.22
N THR A 46 -10.36 -14.74 -26.37
CA THR A 46 -10.75 -16.07 -25.92
C THR A 46 -10.05 -16.42 -24.61
N PRO A 47 -10.80 -16.55 -23.51
CA PRO A 47 -10.19 -16.99 -22.27
C PRO A 47 -9.82 -18.45 -22.31
N ILE A 48 -8.66 -18.75 -21.75
CA ILE A 48 -8.12 -20.09 -21.66
C ILE A 48 -7.71 -20.40 -20.22
N LEU A 49 -7.87 -21.67 -19.84
CA LEU A 49 -7.34 -22.20 -18.58
C LEU A 49 -5.96 -22.76 -18.83
N VAL A 50 -4.98 -22.24 -18.10
CA VAL A 50 -3.58 -22.69 -18.25
C VAL A 50 -3.02 -22.97 -16.85
N PRO A 51 -2.26 -24.06 -16.68
CA PRO A 51 -1.56 -24.31 -15.43
C PRO A 51 -0.65 -23.14 -15.06
N ILE A 52 -0.65 -22.74 -13.79
CA ILE A 52 0.15 -21.61 -13.28
C ILE A 52 1.62 -21.75 -13.66
N ASN A 53 2.16 -22.97 -13.57
CA ASN A 53 3.55 -23.30 -13.94
C ASN A 53 3.85 -23.00 -15.41
N ARG A 54 2.90 -23.26 -16.32
CA ARG A 54 3.07 -23.00 -17.76
C ARG A 54 3.03 -21.50 -18.06
N ILE A 55 2.22 -20.74 -17.34
CA ILE A 55 2.21 -19.26 -17.45
C ILE A 55 3.55 -18.68 -17.01
N HIS A 56 4.16 -19.24 -15.95
CA HIS A 56 5.47 -18.80 -15.49
C HIS A 56 6.60 -19.23 -16.46
N TYR A 57 6.47 -20.39 -17.11
CA TYR A 57 7.42 -20.87 -18.10
C TYR A 57 7.44 -20.00 -19.37
N ASP A 58 6.28 -19.57 -19.86
CA ASP A 58 6.16 -18.73 -21.06
C ASP A 58 5.27 -17.50 -20.83
N PRO A 59 5.83 -16.42 -20.25
CA PRO A 59 5.09 -15.19 -19.97
C PRO A 59 4.81 -14.33 -21.21
N PHE A 60 5.41 -14.64 -22.36
CA PHE A 60 5.20 -13.89 -23.61
C PHE A 60 3.96 -14.38 -24.34
N THR A 61 3.73 -15.69 -24.34
CA THR A 61 2.54 -16.31 -24.92
C THR A 61 1.31 -16.09 -24.05
N TYR A 62 1.42 -16.32 -22.73
CA TYR A 62 0.29 -16.27 -21.81
C TYR A 62 0.30 -15.01 -20.94
N LYS A 63 -0.76 -14.21 -21.03
CA LYS A 63 -0.92 -13.00 -20.22
C LYS A 63 -2.10 -13.12 -19.27
N ARG A 64 -1.87 -12.77 -18.01
CA ARG A 64 -2.92 -12.72 -16.99
C ARG A 64 -3.76 -11.46 -17.18
N TYR A 65 -5.06 -11.58 -16.95
CA TYR A 65 -5.92 -10.41 -16.86
C TYR A 65 -5.50 -9.56 -15.67
N LEU A 66 -5.51 -8.23 -15.84
CA LEU A 66 -5.31 -7.32 -14.72
C LEU A 66 -6.42 -7.58 -13.72
N GLN A 67 -6.06 -8.07 -12.54
CA GLN A 67 -6.97 -8.03 -11.41
C GLN A 67 -7.28 -6.55 -11.18
N ALA A 68 -8.56 -6.19 -11.18
CA ALA A 68 -8.96 -4.93 -10.57
C ALA A 68 -8.32 -4.93 -9.18
N ALA A 69 -7.60 -3.85 -8.84
CA ALA A 69 -6.89 -3.76 -7.57
C ALA A 69 -7.82 -4.30 -6.47
N PRO A 70 -7.38 -5.28 -5.67
CA PRO A 70 -8.25 -5.93 -4.71
C PRO A 70 -8.97 -4.85 -3.92
N ARG A 71 -10.31 -4.88 -3.93
CA ARG A 71 -11.08 -4.08 -2.98
C ARG A 71 -10.55 -4.50 -1.61
N ILE A 72 -10.15 -3.51 -0.82
CA ILE A 72 -9.27 -3.60 0.37
C ILE A 72 -9.80 -4.54 1.49
N SER A 73 -10.86 -5.31 1.27
CA SER A 73 -11.54 -6.07 2.32
C SER A 73 -10.96 -7.44 2.67
N GLU A 74 -10.10 -8.10 1.87
CA GLU A 74 -9.81 -9.54 2.10
C GLU A 74 -8.35 -10.02 1.86
N VAL A 75 -7.35 -9.16 1.97
CA VAL A 75 -5.96 -9.66 2.12
C VAL A 75 -5.53 -9.50 3.57
N GLU A 76 -5.97 -10.45 4.39
CA GLU A 76 -5.44 -10.78 5.72
C GLU A 76 -3.98 -11.23 5.63
N ASN A 77 -3.12 -10.27 5.36
CA ASN A 77 -1.73 -10.26 5.79
C ASN A 77 -1.42 -8.80 6.12
N SER A 78 -2.23 -8.21 7.01
CA SER A 78 -2.00 -6.86 7.50
C SER A 78 -0.61 -6.82 8.09
N ILE A 79 0.25 -5.99 7.52
CA ILE A 79 1.57 -5.76 8.04
C ILE A 79 1.38 -5.09 9.39
N GLN A 80 1.52 -5.88 10.44
CA GLN A 80 1.38 -5.42 11.81
C GLN A 80 2.74 -4.88 12.29
N LEU A 81 2.79 -3.59 12.56
CA LEU A 81 3.92 -2.90 13.14
C LEU A 81 3.89 -3.13 14.66
N CYS A 82 4.87 -3.87 15.18
CA CYS A 82 4.89 -4.27 16.59
C CYS A 82 5.85 -3.41 17.43
N SER A 83 6.96 -2.93 16.84
CA SER A 83 7.97 -2.18 17.58
C SER A 83 7.77 -0.66 17.50
N ASP A 84 8.23 0.06 18.53
CA ASP A 84 8.22 1.53 18.53
C ASP A 84 9.01 2.12 17.36
N SER A 85 10.15 1.52 17.02
CA SER A 85 10.99 1.99 15.93
C SER A 85 10.29 1.87 14.58
N GLN A 86 9.60 0.76 14.33
CA GLN A 86 8.83 0.52 13.11
C GLN A 86 7.69 1.54 12.97
N ILE A 87 6.93 1.75 14.04
CA ILE A 87 5.83 2.71 14.06
C ILE A 87 6.37 4.14 13.87
N ALA A 88 7.49 4.50 14.52
CA ALA A 88 8.05 5.85 14.39
C ALA A 88 8.57 6.13 12.97
N GLN A 89 9.26 5.16 12.37
CA GLN A 89 9.69 5.25 10.97
C GLN A 89 8.50 5.34 10.03
N PHE A 90 7.44 4.56 10.27
CA PHE A 90 6.21 4.60 9.48
C PHE A 90 5.57 5.98 9.52
N VAL A 91 5.37 6.52 10.71
CA VAL A 91 4.78 7.86 10.89
C VAL A 91 5.66 8.92 10.23
N ASN A 92 6.97 8.89 10.42
CA ASN A 92 7.87 9.88 9.81
C ASN A 92 7.97 9.75 8.28
N ALA A 93 7.75 8.56 7.73
CA ALA A 93 7.71 8.33 6.29
C ALA A 93 6.40 8.83 5.67
N ILE A 94 5.26 8.66 6.34
CA ILE A 94 3.98 9.14 5.81
C ILE A 94 3.81 10.64 6.03
N PHE A 95 4.16 11.10 7.21
CA PHE A 95 3.94 12.48 7.67
C PHE A 95 5.29 13.20 7.77
N GLY A 96 5.78 13.61 6.61
CA GLY A 96 7.07 14.26 6.46
C GLY A 96 7.04 15.74 6.83
N VAL A 97 8.17 16.20 7.38
CA VAL A 97 8.48 17.62 7.53
C VAL A 97 9.40 18.00 6.37
N ASP A 98 9.13 19.13 5.70
CA ASP A 98 9.94 19.67 4.59
C ASP A 98 10.07 18.75 3.36
N MET A 99 8.98 18.10 2.94
CA MET A 99 8.97 17.21 1.76
C MET A 99 8.55 17.93 0.46
N GLU A 100 8.71 19.25 0.37
CA GLU A 100 8.24 20.05 -0.77
C GLU A 100 8.87 19.64 -2.12
N ALA A 101 10.10 19.12 -2.09
CA ALA A 101 10.81 18.67 -3.29
C ALA A 101 10.27 17.34 -3.86
N TYR A 102 9.39 16.64 -3.15
CA TYR A 102 8.94 15.30 -3.52
C TYR A 102 7.49 15.33 -4.02
N THR A 103 7.30 14.94 -5.28
CA THR A 103 5.98 14.91 -5.96
C THR A 103 5.01 13.88 -5.38
N ASP A 104 5.53 12.94 -4.60
CA ASP A 104 4.80 11.84 -3.98
C ASP A 104 4.07 12.27 -2.71
N TYR A 105 4.39 13.46 -2.21
CA TYR A 105 3.75 14.05 -1.04
C TYR A 105 2.88 15.22 -1.46
N GLU A 106 1.86 15.49 -0.66
CA GLU A 106 1.00 16.65 -0.80
C GLU A 106 0.83 17.36 0.54
N LYS A 107 0.74 18.69 0.48
CA LYS A 107 0.62 19.51 1.68
C LYS A 107 -0.83 19.44 2.16
N GLN A 108 -1.04 18.93 3.37
CA GLN A 108 -2.36 18.81 3.98
C GLN A 108 -2.38 19.39 5.39
N ARG A 109 -3.58 19.75 5.84
CA ARG A 109 -3.85 20.09 7.24
C ARG A 109 -4.38 18.86 7.95
N ILE A 110 -3.60 18.37 8.89
CA ILE A 110 -3.86 17.11 9.58
C ILE A 110 -3.91 17.34 11.09
N CYS A 111 -4.86 16.72 11.77
CA CYS A 111 -4.94 16.67 13.22
C CYS A 111 -4.37 15.36 13.78
N ALA A 112 -4.26 15.26 15.10
CA ALA A 112 -3.70 14.05 15.73
C ALA A 112 -4.60 12.82 15.53
N GLU A 113 -5.91 13.01 15.52
CA GLU A 113 -6.92 11.98 15.26
C GLU A 113 -6.74 11.35 13.87
N ASP A 114 -6.51 12.16 12.82
CA ASP A 114 -6.28 11.66 11.46
C ASP A 114 -5.02 10.77 11.39
N VAL A 115 -3.92 11.22 12.00
CA VAL A 115 -2.67 10.44 12.05
C VAL A 115 -2.90 9.13 12.80
N PHE A 116 -3.58 9.18 13.94
CA PHE A 116 -3.89 8.00 14.74
C PHE A 116 -4.76 7.02 13.96
N GLY A 117 -5.80 7.50 13.27
CA GLY A 117 -6.69 6.67 12.44
C GLY A 117 -5.92 5.89 11.38
N ILE A 118 -4.95 6.52 10.71
CA ILE A 118 -4.10 5.84 9.72
C ILE A 118 -3.17 4.82 10.40
N VAL A 119 -2.50 5.19 11.50
CA VAL A 119 -1.56 4.32 12.21
C VAL A 119 -2.26 3.09 12.78
N LYS A 120 -3.48 3.23 13.29
CA LYS A 120 -4.28 2.15 13.88
C LYS A 120 -4.62 1.02 12.88
N LEU A 121 -4.59 1.30 11.58
CA LEU A 121 -4.74 0.27 10.54
C LEU A 121 -3.56 -0.71 10.50
N TYR A 122 -2.39 -0.30 10.99
CA TYR A 122 -1.14 -1.04 10.89
C TYR A 122 -0.57 -1.47 12.24
N THR A 123 -1.17 -1.06 13.36
CA THR A 123 -0.71 -1.49 14.69
C THR A 123 -1.86 -1.53 15.68
N ASN A 124 -1.82 -2.50 16.60
CA ASN A 124 -2.70 -2.61 17.75
C ASN A 124 -2.03 -2.13 19.05
N LYS A 125 -0.86 -1.48 18.96
CA LYS A 125 -0.07 -1.09 20.13
C LYS A 125 -0.73 0.00 21.00
N PHE A 126 -1.59 0.81 20.40
CA PHE A 126 -2.23 1.94 21.07
C PHE A 126 -3.73 1.68 21.23
N GLU A 127 -4.22 1.80 22.45
CA GLU A 127 -5.64 1.61 22.77
C GLU A 127 -6.45 2.85 22.41
N SER A 128 -5.89 4.04 22.68
CA SER A 128 -6.53 5.33 22.45
C SER A 128 -5.65 6.35 21.70
N GLU A 129 -6.28 7.41 21.18
CA GLU A 129 -5.57 8.55 20.60
C GLU A 129 -4.65 9.24 21.64
N SER A 130 -5.06 9.25 22.90
CA SER A 130 -4.26 9.83 23.99
C SER A 130 -2.93 9.10 24.16
N ASP A 131 -2.95 7.76 24.14
CA ASP A 131 -1.73 6.94 24.29
C ASP A 131 -0.78 7.18 23.12
N PHE A 132 -1.34 7.20 21.90
CA PHE A 132 -0.59 7.50 20.69
C PHE A 132 0.05 8.89 20.73
N THR A 133 -0.72 9.93 21.07
CA THR A 133 -0.20 11.30 21.11
C THR A 133 0.84 11.51 22.21
N GLN A 134 0.72 10.83 23.35
CA GLN A 134 1.75 10.82 24.39
C GLN A 134 3.04 10.16 23.89
N TRP A 135 2.93 9.03 23.19
CA TRP A 135 4.05 8.33 22.58
C TRP A 135 4.76 9.17 21.50
N CYS A 136 4.01 9.87 20.65
CA CYS A 136 4.55 10.70 19.56
C CYS A 136 5.52 11.78 20.05
N LYS A 137 5.27 12.41 21.21
CA LYS A 137 6.04 13.56 21.71
C LYS A 137 7.57 13.36 21.74
N ARG A 138 8.06 12.13 21.78
CA ARG A 138 9.50 11.80 21.86
C ARG A 138 10.04 11.02 20.65
N LYS A 139 9.19 10.61 19.71
CA LYS A 139 9.54 9.57 18.72
C LYS A 139 9.35 10.02 17.28
N VAL A 140 8.47 10.98 17.00
CA VAL A 140 8.10 11.36 15.64
C VAL A 140 8.34 12.84 15.38
N ASN A 141 8.74 13.17 14.16
CA ASN A 141 9.23 14.49 13.80
C ASN A 141 8.08 15.50 13.62
N TYR A 142 6.91 15.05 13.16
CA TYR A 142 5.79 15.94 12.88
C TYR A 142 5.31 16.72 14.13
N THR A 143 5.59 16.23 15.34
CA THR A 143 5.21 16.95 16.57
C THR A 143 5.95 18.27 16.75
N GLN A 144 7.11 18.43 16.10
CA GLN A 144 7.91 19.65 16.11
C GLN A 144 7.29 20.77 15.26
N VAL A 145 6.40 20.43 14.33
CA VAL A 145 5.70 21.41 13.49
C VAL A 145 4.68 22.17 14.36
N PRO A 146 4.69 23.51 14.34
CA PRO A 146 3.78 24.33 15.13
C PRO A 146 2.33 24.11 14.68
N PHE A 147 1.41 24.27 15.62
CA PHE A 147 -0.01 24.18 15.34
C PHE A 147 -0.51 25.43 14.62
N SER A 148 -1.32 25.24 13.59
CA SER A 148 -2.19 26.29 13.07
C SER A 148 -3.53 26.23 13.81
N ARG A 149 -3.99 27.38 14.30
CA ARG A 149 -5.32 27.52 14.92
C ARG A 149 -6.21 28.28 13.94
N LYS A 150 -7.03 27.56 13.18
CA LYS A 150 -8.12 28.17 12.41
C LYS A 150 -9.44 27.74 13.02
N ARG A 151 -10.29 28.71 13.37
CA ARG A 151 -11.64 28.45 13.88
C ARG A 151 -12.46 27.82 12.74
N ASN A 152 -13.10 26.70 13.00
CA ASN A 152 -14.05 26.12 12.06
C ASN A 152 -15.42 26.83 12.16
N GLU A 153 -16.31 26.55 11.22
CA GLU A 153 -17.66 27.14 11.17
C GLU A 153 -18.49 26.80 12.42
N SER A 154 -18.22 25.64 13.03
CA SER A 154 -18.83 25.18 14.28
C SER A 154 -18.28 25.86 15.54
N GLY A 155 -17.34 26.79 15.41
CA GLY A 155 -16.72 27.51 16.52
C GLY A 155 -15.63 26.74 17.28
N ASN A 156 -15.41 25.46 16.95
CA ASN A 156 -14.31 24.65 17.47
C ASN A 156 -12.97 25.07 16.83
N THR A 157 -11.89 24.93 17.58
CA THR A 157 -10.52 25.26 17.14
C THR A 157 -9.64 24.01 17.23
N PRO A 158 -9.86 23.01 16.36
CA PRO A 158 -9.03 21.82 16.35
C PRO A 158 -7.57 22.20 16.12
N ARG A 159 -6.68 21.55 16.87
CA ARG A 159 -5.23 21.76 16.75
C ARG A 159 -4.74 21.03 15.50
N MET A 160 -4.63 21.75 14.40
CA MET A 160 -4.16 21.22 13.13
C MET A 160 -2.69 21.55 12.91
N ARG A 161 -1.99 20.69 12.17
CA ARG A 161 -0.65 20.94 11.64
C ARG A 161 -0.69 20.90 10.13
N GLU A 162 0.13 21.73 9.50
CA GLU A 162 0.32 21.68 8.06
C GLU A 162 1.54 20.80 7.78
N LEU A 163 1.32 19.63 7.19
CA LEU A 163 2.32 18.59 6.98
C LEU A 163 2.34 18.17 5.51
N TYR A 164 3.44 17.56 5.07
CA TYR A 164 3.47 16.86 3.80
C TYR A 164 3.11 15.39 4.03
N VAL A 165 2.07 14.93 3.35
CA VAL A 165 1.48 13.62 3.52
C VAL A 165 1.70 12.81 2.26
N LEU A 166 2.20 11.59 2.40
CA LEU A 166 2.35 10.68 1.26
C LEU A 166 0.99 10.40 0.61
N LYS A 167 0.91 10.55 -0.71
CA LYS A 167 -0.33 10.32 -1.47
C LYS A 167 -0.88 8.92 -1.21
N SER A 168 -2.20 8.83 -1.05
CA SER A 168 -2.91 7.60 -0.70
C SER A 168 -2.67 6.45 -1.70
N GLU A 169 -2.51 6.78 -2.97
CA GLU A 169 -2.18 5.83 -4.04
C GLU A 169 -0.89 5.05 -3.73
N LEU A 170 0.11 5.69 -3.12
CA LEU A 170 1.43 5.12 -2.84
C LEU A 170 1.50 4.37 -1.50
N LEU A 171 0.59 4.66 -0.56
CA LEU A 171 0.49 3.92 0.70
C LEU A 171 0.29 2.42 0.45
N THR A 172 -0.52 2.08 -0.55
CA THR A 172 -0.83 0.69 -0.94
C THR A 172 0.38 -0.05 -1.55
N PHE A 173 1.24 0.67 -2.29
CA PHE A 173 2.38 0.06 -3.00
C PHE A 173 3.61 -0.15 -2.12
N SER A 174 3.86 0.78 -1.17
CA SER A 174 5.06 0.79 -0.34
C SER A 174 5.27 -0.49 0.49
N PHE A 175 4.19 -1.20 0.78
CA PHE A 175 4.19 -2.43 1.55
C PHE A 175 4.30 -3.71 0.71
N CYS A 176 3.83 -3.66 -0.55
CA CYS A 176 3.81 -4.83 -1.43
C CYS A 176 5.23 -5.23 -1.90
N TYR A 177 6.15 -4.26 -2.02
CA TYR A 177 7.54 -4.51 -2.39
C TYR A 177 8.34 -5.32 -1.36
N ARG A 178 7.86 -5.44 -0.11
CA ARG A 178 8.57 -6.18 0.95
C ARG A 178 8.42 -7.70 0.86
N LYS A 179 7.32 -8.22 0.28
CA LYS A 179 7.05 -9.67 0.25
C LYS A 179 7.78 -10.45 -0.86
N ARG A 180 8.45 -9.79 -1.81
CA ARG A 180 9.03 -10.47 -2.99
C ARG A 180 10.57 -10.45 -3.05
N CYS A 181 11.26 -9.91 -2.05
CA CYS A 181 12.73 -9.82 -2.04
C CYS A 181 13.31 -10.44 -0.76
N GLU A 182 13.29 -11.77 -0.64
CA GLU A 182 14.03 -12.49 0.40
C GLU A 182 15.48 -12.85 -0.01
N GLU A 183 15.90 -12.66 -1.27
CA GLU A 183 17.24 -13.12 -1.70
C GLU A 183 18.25 -12.03 -2.11
N HIS A 184 17.92 -10.74 -2.13
CA HIS A 184 18.93 -9.71 -2.39
C HIS A 184 18.73 -8.46 -1.52
N CYS A 185 19.37 -8.47 -0.33
CA CYS A 185 19.69 -7.26 0.41
C CYS A 185 20.66 -6.39 -0.38
N TYR A 186 20.28 -5.16 -0.76
CA TYR A 186 21.26 -4.10 -1.01
C TYR A 186 20.79 -2.68 -0.66
N LYS A 187 21.65 -2.04 0.14
CA LYS A 187 21.99 -0.61 0.29
C LYS A 187 20.97 0.36 0.92
N ILE A 188 21.28 0.66 2.18
CA ILE A 188 20.95 1.84 2.95
C ILE A 188 21.63 3.07 2.33
N ALA A 189 20.87 4.12 2.02
CA ALA A 189 21.40 5.47 1.86
C ALA A 189 21.05 6.28 3.11
N LEU A 190 21.99 6.36 4.04
CA LEU A 190 21.99 7.39 5.07
C LEU A 190 22.26 8.74 4.37
N PHE A 191 21.45 9.75 4.70
CA PHE A 191 21.68 11.12 4.29
C PHE A 191 23.04 11.60 4.85
N SER A 192 24.04 11.74 3.98
CA SER A 192 25.18 12.63 4.19
C SER A 192 25.01 13.81 3.23
N LYS A 193 25.03 15.03 3.78
CA LYS A 193 25.07 16.27 3.00
C LYS A 193 26.42 16.34 2.28
N THR A 194 26.43 16.03 0.99
CA THR A 194 27.46 16.52 0.07
C THR A 194 26.78 17.28 -1.06
N HIS A 195 27.23 18.52 -1.24
CA HIS A 195 26.77 19.46 -2.25
C HIS A 195 26.78 18.83 -3.66
N GLY A 196 25.64 18.86 -4.33
CA GLY A 196 25.50 18.43 -5.72
C GLY A 196 24.12 17.82 -5.99
N LYS A 197 23.31 18.52 -6.79
CA LYS A 197 21.94 18.25 -7.26
C LYS A 197 21.44 16.78 -7.13
N PRO A 198 20.24 16.53 -6.60
CA PRO A 198 19.63 15.20 -6.64
C PRO A 198 18.62 15.09 -7.78
N GLU A 199 18.90 14.22 -8.74
CA GLU A 199 17.84 13.46 -9.41
C GLU A 199 17.76 12.14 -8.63
N LYS A 200 16.84 12.07 -7.65
CA LYS A 200 16.73 10.93 -6.73
C LYS A 200 15.27 10.49 -6.65
N ARG A 201 14.98 9.30 -7.18
CA ARG A 201 13.77 8.55 -6.83
C ARG A 201 13.92 8.07 -5.39
N LEU A 202 12.91 8.35 -4.55
CA LEU A 202 12.79 7.80 -3.21
C LEU A 202 12.57 6.29 -3.31
N CYS A 203 13.62 5.50 -3.12
CA CYS A 203 13.47 4.14 -2.64
C CYS A 203 13.43 4.20 -1.11
N ILE A 204 12.22 4.12 -0.53
CA ILE A 204 12.05 3.95 0.91
C ILE A 204 12.42 2.51 1.26
N SER A 205 13.72 2.26 1.44
CA SER A 205 14.27 0.99 1.91
C SER A 205 14.27 0.97 3.44
N TRP A 206 13.49 0.06 4.03
CA TRP A 206 13.40 -0.13 5.47
C TRP A 206 14.63 -0.87 6.03
N ILE A 207 15.24 -0.32 7.08
CA ILE A 207 16.37 -0.94 7.80
C ILE A 207 15.81 -1.96 8.80
N CYS A 208 16.05 -3.25 8.58
CA CYS A 208 16.09 -4.25 9.65
C CYS A 208 17.56 -4.46 10.04
N ALA A 209 18.01 -3.81 11.12
CA ALA A 209 19.20 -4.26 11.83
C ALA A 209 18.78 -5.40 12.78
N LYS A 210 19.45 -6.55 12.66
CA LYS A 210 19.40 -7.65 13.65
C LYS A 210 19.65 -7.07 15.04
N VAL A 211 18.71 -7.27 15.96
CA VAL A 211 18.99 -7.21 17.39
C VAL A 211 18.95 -8.65 17.87
N SER A 212 20.15 -9.20 18.07
CA SER A 212 20.41 -10.41 18.84
C SER A 212 20.13 -10.18 20.32
#